data_AF-A0A2N2KW11-F1
#
_entry.id   AF-A0A2N2KW11-F1
#
_cell.length_a   1.000
_cell.length_b   1.000
_cell.length_c   1.000
_cell.angle_alpha   90.00
_cell.angle_beta   90.00
_cell.angle_gamma   90.00
#
_symmetry.space_group_name_H-M   'P 1'
#
loop_
_entity.id
_entity.type
_entity.pdbx_description
1 polymer ?
#
loop_
_entity_poly.entity_id
_entity_poly.type
_entity_poly.pdbx_seq_one_letter_code
_entity_poly.pdbx_strand_id
1 'polypeptide(L)' 'MKFEKVSRFFRDVRSEMKCVTWPNKADLKEGTTVVIVMSVIVAIFLSLIDFGFSKIIQLVF' A
#
# COMPACT_ATOMS: atom_id res chain seq x y z
N MET A 1 23.76 -33.50 10.17
CA MET A 1 22.86 -33.28 11.34
C MET A 1 22.32 -31.83 11.44
N LYS A 2 22.00 -31.15 10.33
CA LYS A 2 21.42 -29.78 10.34
C LYS A 2 20.08 -29.64 9.59
N PHE A 3 19.79 -30.53 8.62
CA PHE A 3 18.55 -30.53 7.83
C PHE A 3 17.28 -30.81 8.65
N GLU A 4 17.39 -31.66 9.67
CA GLU A 4 16.31 -32.02 10.59
C GLU A 4 15.79 -30.83 11.44
N LYS A 5 16.63 -29.83 11.73
CA LYS A 5 16.20 -28.60 12.43
C LYS A 5 15.47 -27.67 11.47
N VAL A 6 16.02 -27.45 10.28
CA VAL A 6 15.43 -26.57 9.26
C VAL A 6 14.05 -27.07 8.83
N SER A 7 13.90 -28.38 8.60
CA SER A 7 12.59 -28.98 8.26
C SER A 7 11.53 -28.77 9.37
N ARG A 8 11.94 -28.87 10.64
CA ARG A 8 11.07 -28.55 11.79
C ARG A 8 10.71 -27.07 11.83
N PHE A 9 11.68 -26.16 11.66
CA PHE A 9 11.43 -24.72 11.59
C PHE A 9 10.42 -24.35 10.49
N PHE A 10 10.54 -24.91 9.28
CA PHE A 10 9.55 -24.65 8.21
C PHE A 10 8.16 -25.21 8.54
N ARG A 11 8.09 -26.34 9.23
CA ARG A 11 6.82 -26.91 9.69
C ARG A 11 6.16 -26.04 10.76
N ASP A 12 6.95 -25.51 11.68
CA ASP A 12 6.48 -24.65 12.77
C ASP A 12 6.04 -23.28 12.21
N VAL A 13 6.81 -22.67 11.30
CA VAL A 13 6.42 -21.44 10.58
C VAL A 13 5.13 -21.64 9.77
N ARG A 14 4.97 -22.78 9.10
CA ARG A 14 3.73 -23.09 8.38
C ARG A 14 2.54 -23.27 9.33
N SER A 15 2.79 -23.77 10.55
CA SER A 15 1.76 -23.92 11.59
C SER A 15 1.34 -22.56 12.15
N GLU A 16 2.29 -21.66 12.39
CA GLU A 16 1.99 -20.29 12.86
C GLU A 16 1.32 -19.44 11.78
N MET A 17 1.75 -19.55 10.52
CA MET A 17 1.10 -18.86 9.40
C MET A 17 -0.35 -19.30 9.15
N LYS A 18 -0.78 -20.47 9.66
CA LYS A 18 -2.20 -20.87 9.64
C LYS A 18 -3.04 -20.13 10.69
N CYS A 19 -2.41 -19.65 11.76
CA CYS A 19 -3.06 -18.84 12.79
C CYS A 19 -3.14 -17.36 12.40
N VAL A 20 -2.40 -16.96 11.36
CA VAL A 20 -2.53 -15.64 10.75
C VAL A 20 -3.86 -15.58 10.01
N THR A 21 -4.82 -14.86 10.60
CA THR A 21 -6.06 -14.49 9.95
C THR A 21 -5.75 -13.58 8.76
N TRP A 22 -5.64 -14.18 7.58
CA TRP A 22 -5.53 -13.42 6.35
C TRP A 22 -6.82 -12.62 6.11
N PRO A 23 -6.71 -11.33 5.79
CA PRO A 23 -7.87 -10.51 5.47
C PRO A 23 -8.64 -11.12 4.30
N ASN A 24 -9.97 -11.03 4.34
CA ASN A 24 -10.80 -11.56 3.29
C ASN A 24 -10.59 -10.70 2.02
N LYS A 25 -10.84 -11.28 0.84
CA LYS A 25 -10.72 -10.56 -0.44
C LYS A 25 -11.61 -9.30 -0.51
N ALA A 26 -12.64 -9.22 0.35
CA ALA A 26 -13.48 -8.04 0.53
C ALA A 26 -12.71 -6.88 1.19
N ASP A 27 -12.04 -7.13 2.32
CA ASP A 27 -11.27 -6.12 3.06
C ASP A 27 -10.12 -5.56 2.19
N LEU A 28 -9.50 -6.42 1.39
CA LEU A 28 -8.46 -6.01 0.44
C LEU A 28 -8.99 -5.06 -0.65
N LYS A 29 -10.23 -5.28 -1.11
CA LYS A 29 -10.87 -4.39 -2.07
C LYS A 29 -11.24 -3.06 -1.44
N GLU A 30 -11.82 -3.07 -0.24
CA GLU A 30 -12.16 -1.84 0.48
C GLU A 30 -10.91 -0.98 0.76
N GLY A 31 -9.85 -1.59 1.28
CA GLY A 31 -8.59 -0.88 1.54
C GLY A 31 -7.99 -0.28 0.26
N THR A 32 -8.01 -1.03 -0.85
CA THR A 32 -7.49 -0.53 -2.13
C THR A 32 -8.35 0.60 -2.70
N THR A 33 -9.68 0.49 -2.59
CA THR A 33 -10.61 1.54 -3.03
C THR A 33 -10.39 2.85 -2.27
N VAL A 34 -10.23 2.79 -0.94
CA VAL A 34 -9.97 3.99 -0.12
C VAL A 34 -8.66 4.66 -0.55
N VAL A 35 -7.60 3.88 -0.75
CA VAL A 35 -6.30 4.41 -1.19
C VAL A 35 -6.41 5.08 -2.56
N ILE A 36 -7.09 4.46 -3.52
CA ILE A 36 -7.29 5.04 -4.86
C ILE A 36 -8.02 6.39 -4.77
N VAL A 37 -9.11 6.46 -3.99
CA VAL A 37 -9.87 7.71 -3.82
C VAL A 37 -8.99 8.80 -3.19
N MET A 38 -8.22 8.47 -2.16
CA MET A 38 -7.34 9.41 -1.48
C MET A 38 -6.23 9.91 -2.41
N SER A 39 -5.61 9.02 -3.20
CA SER A 39 -4.62 9.38 -4.21
C SER A 39 -5.18 10.30 -5.30
N VAL A 40 -6.41 10.07 -5.77
CA VAL A 40 -7.06 10.94 -6.77
C VAL A 40 -7.30 12.35 -6.21
N ILE A 41 -7.74 12.47 -4.95
CA ILE A 41 -7.93 13.77 -4.30
C ILE A 41 -6.60 14.53 -4.22
N VAL A 42 -5.53 13.85 -3.77
CA VAL A 42 -4.19 14.45 -3.70
C VAL A 42 -3.69 14.86 -5.08
N ALA A 43 -3.90 14.04 -6.11
CA ALA A 43 -3.50 14.36 -7.49
C ALA A 43 -4.20 15.61 -8.02
N ILE A 44 -5.51 15.77 -7.76
CA ILE A 44 -6.27 16.96 -8.14
C ILE A 44 -5.74 18.20 -7.40
N PHE A 45 -5.47 18.08 -6.10
CA PHE A 45 -4.94 19.17 -5.30
C PHE A 45 -3.57 19.65 -5.78
N LEU A 46 -2.64 18.72 -6.02
CA LEU A 46 -1.31 19.02 -6.56
C LEU A 46 -1.41 19.66 -7.94
N SER A 47 -2.24 19.11 -8.83
CA SER A 47 -2.49 19.68 -10.16
C SER A 47 -2.94 21.15 -10.07
N LEU A 48 -3.89 21.46 -9.18
CA LEU A 48 -4.38 22.83 -8.99
C LEU A 48 -3.26 23.78 -8.52
N ILE A 49 -2.40 23.30 -7.62
CA ILE A 49 -1.24 24.04 -7.13
C ILE A 49 -0.23 24.26 -8.26
N ASP A 50 0.15 23.20 -8.99
CA ASP A 50 1.12 23.29 -10.09
C ASP A 50 0.67 24.28 -11.16
N PHE A 51 -0.62 24.30 -11.51
CA PHE A 51 -1.20 25.28 -12.43
C PHE A 51 -1.17 26.70 -11.85
N GLY A 52 -1.49 26.86 -10.57
CA GLY A 52 -1.43 28.16 -9.88
C GLY A 52 -0.01 28.72 -9.84
N PHE A 53 0.96 27.91 -9.44
CA PHE A 53 2.37 28.29 -9.39
C PHE A 53 2.93 28.58 -10.78
N SER A 54 2.61 27.78 -11.79
CA SER A 54 3.05 28.02 -13.18
C SER A 54 2.56 29.38 -13.69
N LYS A 55 1.31 29.75 -13.38
CA LYS A 55 0.73 31.04 -13.78
C LYS A 55 1.35 32.21 -13.03
N ILE A 56 1.64 32.06 -11.74
CA ILE A 56 2.29 33.10 -10.94
C ILE A 56 3.73 33.33 -11.42
N ILE A 57 4.49 32.26 -11.66
CA ILE A 57 5.86 32.35 -12.15
C ILE A 57 5.91 33.04 -13.53
N GLN A 58 4.97 32.72 -14.42
CA GLN A 58 4.87 33.36 -15.75
C GLN A 58 4.43 34.83 -15.70
N LEU A 59 3.85 35.30 -14.58
CA LEU A 59 3.42 36.69 -14.41
C LEU A 59 4.50 37.53 -13.71
N VAL A 60 5.39 36.88 -12.96
CA VAL A 60 6.51 37.50 -12.25
C VAL A 60 7.77 37.62 -13.12
N PHE A 61 7.99 36.68 -14.06
CA PHE A 61 9.05 36.73 -15.08
C PHE A 61 8.51 37.19 -16.43
#